data_AF-A0A7S4B752-F1
#
_entry.id   AF-A0A7S4B752-F1
#
_cell.length_a   1.000
_cell.length_b   1.000
_cell.length_c   1.000
_cell.angle_alpha   90.00
_cell.angle_beta   90.00
_cell.angle_gamma   90.00
#
_symmetry.space_group_name_H-M   'P 1'
#
loop_
_entity.id
_entity.type
_entity.pdbx_description
1 polymer ?
#
loop_
_entity_poly.entity_id
_entity_poly.type
_entity_poly.pdbx_seq_one_letter_code
_entity_poly.pdbx_strand_id
1 'polypeptide(L)'
;GLCLKSDMALRTLLLLAAAAEAVAIGYCNDRDKSCGAWARAGECNGKNAVQVKARCPHSCGACLHKCADQEESCPYWAKEGECKTAPEYMHRICPTSCGLCAPECADLHDDCNHWANSGQCSDNPVYMHMHCPVSCEVCKSSCKDKMNDCPGWAFDGECANNPANVLSNCPHSCDKACEGGKPCMDVNQTECAVWGLRGECKNNPNHMYQRCPQTCGVCTNVCEDKYDDCATWADNGECESNKDVMSTECPASCGLCAKLEHFYHHIFGIKDEL
;
A
#
# COMPACT_ATOMS: atom_id res chain seq x y z
N GLY A 1 -63.82 -19.80 -19.80
CA GLY A 1 -63.13 -19.73 -18.50
C GLY A 1 -63.24 -18.31 -17.99
N LEU A 2 -63.70 -18.14 -16.75
CA LEU A 2 -63.95 -16.86 -16.09
C LEU A 2 -62.69 -15.99 -15.93
N CYS A 3 -62.92 -14.67 -15.96
CA CYS A 3 -62.00 -13.54 -15.75
C CYS A 3 -61.28 -13.53 -14.38
N LEU A 4 -60.16 -12.79 -14.29
CA LEU A 4 -60.02 -11.53 -13.51
C LEU A 4 -58.57 -10.96 -13.52
N LYS A 5 -58.46 -9.68 -13.89
CA LYS A 5 -57.60 -8.56 -13.38
C LYS A 5 -56.07 -8.73 -13.34
N SER A 6 -55.28 -7.92 -14.05
CA SER A 6 -54.95 -6.48 -13.88
C SER A 6 -53.93 -6.19 -12.77
N ASP A 7 -52.91 -5.43 -13.18
CA ASP A 7 -52.00 -4.56 -12.44
C ASP A 7 -50.65 -5.07 -11.89
N MET A 8 -49.65 -4.26 -12.28
CA MET A 8 -48.57 -3.70 -11.46
C MET A 8 -47.14 -4.10 -11.85
N ALA A 9 -46.60 -3.19 -12.66
CA ALA A 9 -45.22 -2.73 -12.78
C ALA A 9 -44.19 -3.13 -11.70
N LEU A 10 -42.93 -3.03 -12.17
CA LEU A 10 -41.69 -2.88 -11.40
C LEU A 10 -40.96 -4.18 -11.03
N ARG A 11 -40.42 -4.85 -12.05
CA ARG A 11 -39.16 -5.59 -11.87
C ARG A 11 -38.01 -4.59 -12.01
N THR A 12 -37.65 -3.98 -10.89
CA THR A 12 -36.35 -3.36 -10.65
C THR A 12 -35.29 -4.43 -10.84
N LEU A 13 -34.79 -4.58 -12.07
CA LEU A 13 -33.51 -5.24 -12.32
C LEU A 13 -32.43 -4.23 -11.90
N LEU A 14 -32.05 -4.35 -10.63
CA LEU A 14 -30.77 -3.87 -10.12
C LEU A 14 -29.67 -4.35 -11.07
N LEU A 15 -29.19 -3.44 -11.92
CA LEU A 15 -27.84 -3.53 -12.45
C LEU A 15 -26.93 -3.36 -11.24
N LEU A 16 -26.44 -4.48 -10.71
CA LEU A 16 -25.33 -4.52 -9.77
C LEU A 16 -24.16 -3.82 -10.44
N ALA A 17 -23.91 -2.56 -10.05
CA ALA A 17 -22.61 -1.94 -10.20
C ALA A 17 -21.65 -2.72 -9.29
N ALA A 18 -21.01 -3.75 -9.83
CA ALA A 18 -19.79 -4.29 -9.25
C ALA A 18 -18.65 -3.38 -9.69
N ALA A 19 -18.50 -2.24 -9.01
CA ALA A 19 -17.35 -1.37 -9.14
C ALA A 19 -17.00 -0.80 -7.76
N ALA A 20 -15.73 -0.95 -7.39
CA ALA A 20 -15.04 -0.42 -6.23
C ALA A 20 -15.36 -1.07 -4.86
N GLU A 21 -14.83 -2.28 -4.64
CA GLU A 21 -14.32 -2.61 -3.30
C GLU A 21 -12.80 -2.49 -3.36
N ALA A 22 -12.27 -1.64 -2.48
CA ALA A 22 -10.86 -1.28 -2.26
C ALA A 22 -10.22 -0.32 -3.27
N VAL A 23 -10.14 0.97 -2.89
CA VAL A 23 -8.86 1.70 -2.80
C VAL A 23 -9.03 2.83 -1.77
N ALA A 24 -8.42 2.69 -0.60
CA ALA A 24 -8.43 3.69 0.49
C ALA A 24 -7.67 3.23 1.74
N ILE A 25 -7.59 1.92 1.91
CA ILE A 25 -6.90 1.31 3.03
C ILE A 25 -5.46 1.04 2.59
N GLY A 26 -4.51 1.59 3.32
CA GLY A 26 -3.09 1.27 3.17
C GLY A 26 -2.65 0.13 4.06
N TYR A 27 -1.39 -0.26 3.84
CA TYR A 27 -0.74 -1.28 4.64
C TYR A 27 0.29 -0.69 5.57
N CYS A 28 0.24 -1.07 6.83
CA CYS A 28 1.33 -0.89 7.75
C CYS A 28 2.10 -2.20 7.86
N ASN A 29 3.37 -2.17 7.46
CA ASN A 29 4.30 -3.28 7.56
C ASN A 29 5.49 -2.86 8.40
N ASP A 30 6.10 -3.84 9.04
CA ASP A 30 7.41 -3.66 9.65
C ASP A 30 8.48 -3.35 8.60
N ARG A 31 9.53 -2.62 8.97
CA ARG A 31 10.66 -2.31 8.07
C ARG A 31 11.85 -3.27 8.27
N ASP A 32 11.74 -4.23 9.18
CA ASP A 32 12.78 -5.22 9.48
C ASP A 32 12.17 -6.59 9.72
N LYS A 33 12.79 -7.65 9.19
CA LYS A 33 12.33 -9.04 9.36
C LYS A 33 12.43 -9.50 10.82
N SER A 34 13.26 -8.84 11.61
CA SER A 34 13.47 -9.13 13.03
C SER A 34 12.36 -8.57 13.92
N CYS A 35 11.43 -7.77 13.38
CA CYS A 35 10.40 -7.10 14.16
C CYS A 35 9.48 -8.06 14.94
N GLY A 36 9.10 -9.19 14.34
CA GLY A 36 8.34 -10.23 15.05
C GLY A 36 9.12 -10.79 16.27
N ALA A 37 10.43 -10.96 16.15
CA ALA A 37 11.29 -11.42 17.24
C ALA A 37 11.47 -10.34 18.33
N TRP A 38 11.75 -9.10 17.93
CA TRP A 38 11.92 -7.97 18.85
C TRP A 38 10.63 -7.68 19.64
N ALA A 39 9.47 -7.76 18.99
CA ALA A 39 8.19 -7.60 19.67
C ALA A 39 7.96 -8.69 20.73
N ARG A 40 8.20 -9.97 20.39
CA ARG A 40 8.10 -11.09 21.36
C ARG A 40 9.13 -10.98 22.49
N ALA A 41 10.30 -10.39 22.23
CA ALA A 41 11.32 -10.12 23.25
C ALA A 41 10.99 -8.92 24.17
N GLY A 42 9.88 -8.20 23.91
CA GLY A 42 9.45 -7.05 24.71
C GLY A 42 10.15 -5.73 24.36
N GLU A 43 10.89 -5.67 23.26
CA GLU A 43 11.68 -4.49 22.86
C GLU A 43 10.79 -3.27 22.53
N CYS A 44 9.53 -3.49 22.14
CA CYS A 44 8.54 -2.43 21.93
C CYS A 44 8.23 -1.60 23.19
N ASN A 45 8.58 -2.11 24.38
CA ASN A 45 8.41 -1.41 25.66
C ASN A 45 9.75 -1.25 26.42
N GLY A 46 10.87 -1.58 25.75
CA GLY A 46 12.21 -1.49 26.33
C GLY A 46 12.81 -0.09 26.26
N LYS A 47 14.11 0.02 26.58
CA LYS A 47 14.85 1.29 26.54
C LYS A 47 14.91 1.90 25.14
N ASN A 48 14.86 1.07 24.10
CA ASN A 48 14.89 1.49 22.70
C ASN A 48 13.50 1.50 22.05
N ALA A 49 12.42 1.45 22.84
CA ALA A 49 11.05 1.34 22.37
C ALA A 49 10.69 2.35 21.27
N VAL A 50 11.16 3.59 21.36
CA VAL A 50 10.90 4.62 20.35
C VAL A 50 11.44 4.20 18.98
N GLN A 51 12.69 3.73 18.93
CA GLN A 51 13.33 3.31 17.67
C GLN A 51 12.71 2.01 17.14
N VAL A 52 12.41 1.08 18.03
CA VAL A 52 11.80 -0.20 17.65
C VAL A 52 10.38 0.02 17.14
N LYS A 53 9.56 0.87 17.76
CA LYS A 53 8.22 1.23 17.26
C LYS A 53 8.28 1.94 15.90
N ALA A 54 9.30 2.76 15.65
CA ALA A 54 9.46 3.43 14.35
C ALA A 54 9.88 2.44 13.23
N ARG A 55 10.71 1.45 13.55
CA ARG A 55 11.16 0.40 12.61
C ARG A 55 10.17 -0.74 12.47
N CYS A 56 9.41 -1.04 13.52
CA CYS A 56 8.47 -2.14 13.62
C CYS A 56 7.07 -1.63 13.96
N PRO A 57 6.51 -0.71 13.15
CA PRO A 57 5.25 -0.06 13.50
C PRO A 57 4.09 -1.04 13.59
N HIS A 58 4.14 -2.15 12.84
CA HIS A 58 3.09 -3.15 12.84
C HIS A 58 3.25 -4.12 14.02
N SER A 59 4.39 -4.78 14.17
CA SER A 59 4.63 -5.73 15.27
C SER A 59 4.57 -5.08 16.67
N CYS A 60 4.93 -3.79 16.78
CA CYS A 60 4.80 -3.05 18.03
C CYS A 60 3.45 -2.37 18.24
N GLY A 61 2.49 -2.53 17.30
CA GLY A 61 1.18 -1.92 17.40
C GLY A 61 1.18 -0.39 17.40
N ALA A 62 2.19 0.24 16.78
CA ALA A 62 2.18 1.68 16.54
C ALA A 62 1.09 2.05 15.52
N CYS A 63 0.79 1.14 14.59
CA CYS A 63 -0.28 1.20 13.61
C CYS A 63 -1.00 -0.16 13.54
N LEU A 64 -2.19 -0.18 12.94
CA LEU A 64 -2.85 -1.42 12.53
C LEU A 64 -2.41 -1.82 11.12
N HIS A 65 -2.51 -3.11 10.80
CA HIS A 65 -2.12 -3.64 9.48
C HIS A 65 -2.83 -2.92 8.33
N LYS A 66 -4.16 -2.88 8.40
CA LYS A 66 -4.99 -2.02 7.56
C LYS A 66 -5.00 -0.66 8.23
N CYS A 67 -4.47 0.34 7.55
CA CYS A 67 -4.29 1.67 8.10
C CYS A 67 -4.80 2.75 7.15
N ALA A 68 -5.17 3.88 7.74
CA ALA A 68 -5.49 5.14 7.09
C ALA A 68 -5.43 6.24 8.15
N ASP A 69 -5.26 7.48 7.74
CA ASP A 69 -5.47 8.62 8.61
C ASP A 69 -6.93 8.64 9.09
N GLN A 70 -7.12 8.91 10.37
CA GLN A 70 -8.42 8.89 11.05
C GLN A 70 -9.04 10.28 11.21
N GLU A 71 -8.26 11.32 10.91
CA GLU A 71 -8.66 12.72 11.12
C GLU A 71 -8.24 13.55 9.91
N GLU A 72 -9.12 14.43 9.44
CA GLU A 72 -8.82 15.35 8.32
C GLU A 72 -7.63 16.28 8.60
N SER A 73 -7.32 16.50 9.89
CA SER A 73 -6.19 17.34 10.32
C SER A 73 -4.84 16.62 10.32
N CYS A 74 -4.79 15.32 10.03
CA CYS A 74 -3.55 14.54 10.03
C CYS A 74 -2.45 15.14 9.13
N PRO A 75 -2.73 15.57 7.88
CA PRO A 75 -1.71 16.19 7.03
C PRO A 75 -1.15 17.50 7.62
N TYR A 76 -1.99 18.25 8.32
CA TYR A 76 -1.59 19.50 8.98
C TYR A 76 -0.71 19.21 10.21
N TRP A 77 -1.13 18.32 11.10
CA TRP A 77 -0.36 17.97 12.30
C TRP A 77 0.98 17.34 11.95
N ALA A 78 1.04 16.48 10.92
CA ALA A 78 2.30 15.92 10.46
C ALA A 78 3.27 17.01 9.97
N LYS A 79 2.77 18.00 9.22
CA LYS A 79 3.57 19.14 8.75
C LYS A 79 4.10 20.01 9.90
N GLU A 80 3.32 20.18 10.97
CA GLU A 80 3.74 20.89 12.19
C GLU A 80 4.75 20.09 13.04
N GLY A 81 5.10 18.86 12.62
CA GLY A 81 6.10 18.03 13.28
C GLY A 81 5.55 17.08 14.34
N GLU A 82 4.22 16.91 14.42
CA GLU A 82 3.58 16.12 15.48
C GLU A 82 3.98 14.64 15.44
N CYS A 83 4.33 14.11 14.27
CA CYS A 83 4.85 12.74 14.13
C CYS A 83 6.14 12.52 14.94
N LYS A 84 6.90 13.57 15.27
CA LYS A 84 8.13 13.50 16.08
C LYS A 84 7.88 13.88 17.54
N THR A 85 7.02 14.86 17.80
CA THR A 85 6.74 15.36 19.16
C THR A 85 5.75 14.49 19.92
N ALA A 86 4.76 13.94 19.23
CA ALA A 86 3.70 13.08 19.77
C ALA A 86 3.55 11.76 18.99
N PRO A 87 4.64 10.98 18.81
CA PRO A 87 4.66 9.83 17.91
C PRO A 87 3.64 8.76 18.27
N GLU A 88 3.39 8.49 19.56
CA GLU A 88 2.44 7.44 19.96
C GLU A 88 1.00 7.76 19.54
N TYR A 89 0.59 9.03 19.63
CA TYR A 89 -0.73 9.46 19.20
C TYR A 89 -0.80 9.53 17.68
N MET A 90 0.18 10.19 17.06
CA MET A 90 0.21 10.44 15.63
C MET A 90 0.38 9.16 14.81
N HIS A 91 1.16 8.18 15.26
CA HIS A 91 1.30 6.91 14.55
C HIS A 91 0.02 6.09 14.55
N ARG A 92 -0.84 6.25 15.56
CA ARG A 92 -2.12 5.54 15.65
C ARG A 92 -3.23 6.24 14.88
N ILE A 93 -3.29 7.57 14.98
CA ILE A 93 -4.38 8.39 14.44
C ILE A 93 -4.07 8.87 13.02
N CYS A 94 -2.80 9.15 12.73
CA CYS A 94 -2.31 9.70 11.47
C CYS A 94 -1.19 8.85 10.84
N PRO A 95 -1.35 7.51 10.74
CA PRO A 95 -0.28 6.63 10.25
C PRO A 95 0.15 6.96 8.81
N THR A 96 -0.74 7.46 7.95
CA THR A 96 -0.42 7.79 6.55
C THR A 96 0.33 9.09 6.47
N SER A 97 -0.16 10.14 7.14
CA SER A 97 0.54 11.43 7.22
C SER A 97 1.91 11.34 7.89
N CYS A 98 2.11 10.38 8.80
CA CYS A 98 3.42 10.10 9.39
C CYS A 98 4.30 9.12 8.60
N GLY A 99 3.86 8.66 7.41
CA GLY A 99 4.65 7.77 6.56
C GLY A 99 4.85 6.34 7.10
N LEU A 100 3.95 5.89 7.98
CA LEU A 100 3.90 4.50 8.45
C LEU A 100 2.96 3.63 7.61
N CYS A 101 1.88 4.23 7.13
CA CYS A 101 0.95 3.58 6.22
C CYS A 101 1.38 3.79 4.77
N ALA A 102 1.38 2.71 3.99
CA ALA A 102 1.58 2.75 2.56
C ALA A 102 0.23 2.54 1.85
N PRO A 103 -0.51 3.62 1.48
CA PRO A 103 -1.80 3.51 0.83
C PRO A 103 -1.66 2.83 -0.53
N GLU A 104 -2.61 1.94 -0.82
CA GLU A 104 -2.75 1.37 -2.16
C GLU A 104 -3.10 2.45 -3.18
N CYS A 105 -2.61 2.25 -4.40
CA CYS A 105 -2.88 3.20 -5.47
C CYS A 105 -2.89 2.57 -6.85
N ALA A 106 -3.65 3.22 -7.72
CA ALA A 106 -3.90 2.78 -9.08
C ALA A 106 -4.06 3.98 -10.01
N ASP A 107 -3.72 3.77 -11.27
CA ASP A 107 -4.11 4.70 -12.32
C ASP A 107 -5.63 4.66 -12.50
N LEU A 108 -6.24 5.84 -12.58
CA LEU A 108 -7.69 6.01 -12.72
C LEU A 108 -8.15 6.08 -14.18
N HIS A 109 -7.21 6.16 -15.13
CA HIS A 109 -7.48 6.24 -16.55
C HIS A 109 -6.67 5.22 -17.34
N ASP A 110 -7.31 4.60 -18.34
CA ASP A 110 -6.66 3.67 -19.27
C ASP A 110 -5.52 4.34 -20.05
N ASP A 111 -5.63 5.65 -20.29
CA ASP A 111 -4.65 6.46 -21.03
C ASP A 111 -3.46 6.93 -20.17
N CYS A 112 -3.41 6.62 -18.87
CA CYS A 112 -2.33 7.07 -17.99
C CYS A 112 -0.93 6.72 -18.52
N ASN A 113 -0.75 5.51 -19.08
CA ASN A 113 0.48 5.10 -19.73
C ASN A 113 0.83 6.00 -20.93
N HIS A 114 -0.15 6.38 -21.74
CA HIS A 114 0.06 7.24 -22.89
C HIS A 114 0.42 8.67 -22.45
N TRP A 115 -0.28 9.21 -21.46
CA TRP A 115 -0.04 10.55 -20.92
C TRP A 115 1.33 10.66 -20.25
N ALA A 116 1.73 9.66 -19.45
CA ALA A 116 3.06 9.61 -18.85
C ALA A 116 4.16 9.60 -19.91
N ASN A 117 4.03 8.74 -20.94
CA ASN A 117 4.97 8.72 -22.08
C ASN A 117 4.98 10.02 -22.89
N SER A 118 3.92 10.81 -22.81
CA SER A 118 3.82 12.12 -23.46
C SER A 118 4.34 13.28 -22.58
N GLY A 119 4.98 12.98 -21.45
CA GLY A 119 5.58 13.98 -20.56
C GLY A 119 4.63 14.61 -19.54
N GLN A 120 3.38 14.15 -19.45
CA GLN A 120 2.37 14.78 -18.58
C GLN A 120 2.73 14.72 -17.09
N CYS A 121 3.51 13.74 -16.65
CA CYS A 121 3.97 13.66 -15.26
C CYS A 121 4.83 14.89 -14.85
N SER A 122 5.52 15.51 -15.81
CA SER A 122 6.30 16.74 -15.58
C SER A 122 5.54 18.00 -15.96
N ASP A 123 4.75 17.96 -17.04
CA ASP A 123 4.01 19.13 -17.53
C ASP A 123 2.75 19.43 -16.70
N ASN A 124 2.14 18.39 -16.11
CA ASN A 124 0.92 18.47 -15.31
C ASN A 124 1.00 17.56 -14.05
N PRO A 125 2.01 17.76 -13.19
CA PRO A 125 2.33 16.84 -12.10
C PRO A 125 1.20 16.72 -11.09
N VAL A 126 0.50 17.81 -10.77
CA VAL A 126 -0.57 17.79 -9.76
C VAL A 126 -1.72 16.88 -10.19
N TYR A 127 -2.16 16.98 -11.43
CA TYR A 127 -3.23 16.12 -11.94
C TYR A 127 -2.74 14.67 -12.06
N MET A 128 -1.57 14.50 -12.68
CA MET A 128 -1.04 13.18 -12.99
C MET A 128 -0.66 12.39 -11.75
N HIS A 129 -0.11 13.02 -10.70
CA HIS A 129 0.22 12.34 -9.45
C HIS A 129 -1.01 11.88 -8.66
N MET A 130 -2.19 12.45 -8.92
CA MET A 130 -3.43 12.04 -8.26
C MET A 130 -4.22 11.03 -9.09
N HIS A 131 -4.26 11.23 -10.41
CA HIS A 131 -5.05 10.40 -11.32
C HIS A 131 -4.28 9.26 -11.97
N CYS A 132 -2.96 9.39 -12.09
CA CYS A 132 -2.06 8.42 -12.72
C CYS A 132 -0.79 8.17 -11.87
N PRO A 133 -0.92 7.93 -10.55
CA PRO A 133 0.25 7.83 -9.66
C PRO A 133 1.15 6.63 -9.98
N VAL A 134 0.63 5.56 -10.59
CA VAL A 134 1.45 4.40 -10.95
C VAL A 134 2.23 4.70 -12.22
N SER A 135 1.56 5.20 -13.27
CA SER A 135 2.23 5.59 -14.52
C SER A 135 3.26 6.70 -14.33
N CYS A 136 3.07 7.59 -13.35
CA CYS A 136 4.04 8.62 -12.99
C CYS A 136 5.05 8.22 -11.91
N GLU A 137 5.10 6.94 -11.58
CA GLU A 137 6.06 6.36 -10.63
C GLU A 137 6.01 6.99 -9.22
N VAL A 138 4.95 7.72 -8.87
CA VAL A 138 4.69 8.17 -7.49
C VAL A 138 4.48 6.95 -6.62
N CYS A 139 3.68 6.01 -7.13
CA CYS A 139 3.50 4.71 -6.52
C CYS A 139 4.50 3.71 -7.06
N LYS A 140 5.05 2.90 -6.16
CA LYS A 140 5.97 1.81 -6.53
C LYS A 140 5.32 0.46 -6.31
N SER A 141 5.69 -0.49 -7.15
CA SER A 141 5.31 -1.88 -6.95
C SER A 141 6.16 -2.51 -5.84
N SER A 142 5.50 -2.95 -4.77
CA SER A 142 6.13 -3.40 -3.53
C SER A 142 5.50 -4.70 -3.04
N CYS A 143 6.20 -5.43 -2.20
CA CYS A 143 5.65 -6.55 -1.46
C CYS A 143 5.00 -6.00 -0.19
N LYS A 144 3.68 -6.17 -0.04
CA LYS A 144 2.94 -5.79 1.17
C LYS A 144 2.21 -7.00 1.73
N ASP A 145 2.38 -7.25 3.02
CA ASP A 145 1.56 -8.23 3.69
C ASP A 145 0.09 -7.85 3.56
N LYS A 146 -0.79 -8.84 3.53
CA LYS A 146 -2.25 -8.71 3.39
C LYS A 146 -2.97 -9.22 4.64
N MET A 147 -2.22 -9.78 5.59
CA MET A 147 -2.73 -10.31 6.85
C MET A 147 -1.92 -9.80 8.03
N ASN A 148 -2.61 -9.60 9.14
CA ASN A 148 -2.02 -9.07 10.36
C ASN A 148 -0.98 -10.02 10.99
N ASP A 149 -1.14 -11.33 10.85
CA ASP A 149 -0.26 -12.30 11.52
C ASP A 149 1.01 -12.64 10.72
N CYS A 150 1.23 -11.97 9.58
CA CYS A 150 2.35 -12.25 8.69
C CYS A 150 3.74 -12.20 9.36
N PRO A 151 4.08 -11.21 10.21
CA PRO A 151 5.36 -11.23 10.92
C PRO A 151 5.51 -12.44 11.84
N GLY A 152 4.42 -12.85 12.49
CA GLY A 152 4.37 -14.03 13.37
C GLY A 152 4.59 -15.32 12.59
N TRP A 153 3.82 -15.53 11.52
CA TRP A 153 3.95 -16.71 10.67
C TRP A 153 5.32 -16.81 10.00
N ALA A 154 5.88 -15.69 9.54
CA ALA A 154 7.22 -15.67 8.99
C ALA A 154 8.27 -16.07 10.03
N PHE A 155 8.17 -15.56 11.26
CA PHE A 155 9.04 -15.93 12.38
C PHE A 155 8.91 -17.42 12.73
N ASP A 156 7.69 -17.96 12.73
CA ASP A 156 7.42 -19.36 13.06
C ASP A 156 7.77 -20.33 11.90
N GLY A 157 8.32 -19.83 10.79
CA GLY A 157 8.85 -20.62 9.67
C GLY A 157 7.82 -21.00 8.59
N GLU A 158 6.62 -20.42 8.63
CA GLU A 158 5.53 -20.75 7.71
C GLU A 158 5.83 -20.35 6.25
N CYS A 159 6.74 -19.41 6.01
CA CYS A 159 7.22 -19.10 4.66
C CYS A 159 7.87 -20.29 3.95
N ALA A 160 8.42 -21.25 4.70
CA ALA A 160 8.98 -22.49 4.17
C ALA A 160 8.00 -23.68 4.29
N ASN A 161 7.25 -23.73 5.40
CA ASN A 161 6.39 -24.88 5.72
C ASN A 161 5.01 -24.81 5.04
N ASN A 162 4.50 -23.61 4.79
CA ASN A 162 3.19 -23.36 4.16
C ASN A 162 3.28 -22.25 3.08
N PRO A 163 4.13 -22.43 2.06
CA PRO A 163 4.50 -21.34 1.19
C PRO A 163 3.36 -20.93 0.23
N ALA A 164 2.46 -21.84 -0.13
CA ALA A 164 1.33 -21.52 -1.01
C ALA A 164 0.37 -20.49 -0.40
N ASN A 165 0.10 -20.58 0.90
CA ASN A 165 -0.79 -19.65 1.62
C ASN A 165 -0.04 -18.40 2.09
N VAL A 166 1.19 -18.55 2.56
CA VAL A 166 1.91 -17.45 3.21
C VAL A 166 2.62 -16.55 2.21
N LEU A 167 3.12 -17.05 1.07
CA LEU A 167 3.76 -16.17 0.08
C LEU A 167 2.76 -15.23 -0.64
N SER A 168 1.51 -15.66 -0.84
CA SER A 168 0.49 -14.81 -1.48
C SER A 168 -0.08 -13.75 -0.52
N ASN A 169 -0.14 -14.08 0.77
CA ASN A 169 -0.73 -13.23 1.81
C ASN A 169 0.31 -12.45 2.62
N CYS A 170 1.56 -12.90 2.66
CA CYS A 170 2.64 -12.30 3.44
C CYS A 170 3.90 -12.06 2.59
N PRO A 171 3.78 -11.43 1.41
CA PRO A 171 4.92 -11.24 0.53
C PRO A 171 6.01 -10.34 1.11
N HIS A 172 5.67 -9.43 2.05
CA HIS A 172 6.65 -8.59 2.72
C HIS A 172 7.40 -9.38 3.80
N SER A 173 6.67 -10.04 4.71
CA SER A 173 7.31 -10.78 5.81
C SER A 173 8.12 -11.98 5.31
N CYS A 174 7.69 -12.65 4.25
CA CYS A 174 8.49 -13.71 3.63
C CYS A 174 9.60 -13.18 2.70
N ASP A 175 9.40 -11.99 2.14
CA ASP A 175 10.33 -11.24 1.30
C ASP A 175 11.05 -12.09 0.24
N LYS A 176 10.35 -13.06 -0.37
CA LYS A 176 10.97 -13.91 -1.40
C LYS A 176 10.93 -13.29 -2.80
N ALA A 177 9.92 -12.46 -3.05
CA ALA A 177 9.77 -11.74 -4.32
C ALA A 177 10.55 -10.41 -4.33
N CYS A 178 10.67 -9.74 -3.18
CA CYS A 178 11.30 -8.43 -3.04
C CYS A 178 12.67 -8.47 -2.33
N GLU A 179 13.26 -9.67 -2.21
CA GLU A 179 14.46 -9.90 -1.42
C GLU A 179 15.61 -8.95 -1.77
N GLY A 180 16.13 -8.25 -0.75
CA GLY A 180 17.24 -7.32 -0.91
C GLY A 180 16.84 -5.99 -1.54
N GLY A 181 15.59 -5.56 -1.36
CA GLY A 181 15.09 -4.28 -1.85
C GLY A 181 14.83 -4.27 -3.36
N LYS A 182 14.66 -5.44 -3.97
CA LYS A 182 14.33 -5.54 -5.39
C LYS A 182 12.90 -5.06 -5.61
N PRO A 183 12.62 -4.33 -6.71
CA PRO A 183 11.25 -3.95 -7.02
C PRO A 183 10.38 -5.20 -7.25
N CYS A 184 9.11 -5.13 -6.85
CA CYS A 184 8.20 -6.24 -7.07
C CYS A 184 7.77 -6.28 -8.54
N MET A 185 8.37 -7.17 -9.32
CA MET A 185 8.04 -7.32 -10.74
C MET A 185 8.31 -8.73 -11.22
N ASP A 186 7.68 -9.09 -12.33
CA ASP A 186 7.98 -10.33 -13.04
C ASP A 186 9.42 -10.30 -13.59
N VAL A 187 10.19 -11.36 -13.31
CA VAL A 187 11.55 -11.52 -13.83
C VAL A 187 11.57 -11.58 -15.35
N ASN A 188 10.55 -12.21 -15.95
CA ASN A 188 10.34 -12.24 -17.39
C ASN A 188 8.85 -12.12 -17.69
N GLN A 189 8.43 -10.94 -18.15
CA GLN A 189 7.02 -10.62 -18.40
C GLN A 189 6.34 -11.59 -19.39
N THR A 190 7.04 -12.05 -20.43
CA THR A 190 6.45 -12.95 -21.43
C THR A 190 6.27 -14.36 -20.89
N GLU A 191 7.28 -14.90 -20.21
CA GLU A 191 7.19 -16.23 -19.58
C GLU A 191 6.11 -16.23 -18.50
N CYS A 192 6.11 -15.20 -17.64
CA CYS A 192 5.14 -15.05 -16.58
C CYS A 192 3.72 -14.94 -17.14
N ALA A 193 3.48 -14.17 -18.20
CA ALA A 193 2.17 -14.13 -18.86
C ALA A 193 1.72 -15.51 -19.36
N VAL A 194 2.61 -16.27 -20.01
CA VAL A 194 2.29 -17.63 -20.52
C VAL A 194 1.99 -18.60 -19.37
N TRP A 195 2.81 -18.60 -18.32
CA TRP A 195 2.64 -19.46 -17.15
C TRP A 195 1.42 -19.07 -16.33
N GLY A 196 1.15 -17.77 -16.16
CA GLY A 196 -0.05 -17.25 -15.53
C GLY A 196 -1.33 -17.76 -16.21
N LEU A 197 -1.39 -17.68 -17.55
CA LEU A 197 -2.51 -18.22 -18.33
C LEU A 197 -2.68 -19.74 -18.21
N ARG A 198 -1.60 -20.47 -17.92
CA ARG A 198 -1.62 -21.92 -17.65
C ARG A 198 -2.01 -22.28 -16.22
N GLY A 199 -2.28 -21.28 -15.37
CA GLY A 199 -2.67 -21.49 -13.97
C GLY A 199 -1.49 -21.84 -13.05
N GLU A 200 -0.26 -21.56 -13.48
CA GLU A 200 0.95 -21.93 -12.72
C GLU A 200 1.01 -21.22 -11.35
N CYS A 201 0.40 -20.05 -11.18
CA CYS A 201 0.33 -19.40 -9.87
C CYS A 201 -0.34 -20.28 -8.81
N LYS A 202 -1.28 -21.16 -9.21
CA LYS A 202 -1.93 -22.13 -8.31
C LYS A 202 -1.21 -23.47 -8.27
N ASN A 203 -0.70 -23.93 -9.43
CA ASN A 203 -0.09 -25.25 -9.55
C ASN A 203 1.35 -25.30 -9.01
N ASN A 204 2.10 -24.21 -9.17
CA ASN A 204 3.50 -24.06 -8.79
C ASN A 204 3.75 -22.72 -8.05
N PRO A 205 3.04 -22.45 -6.95
CA PRO A 205 3.03 -21.15 -6.28
C PRO A 205 4.42 -20.70 -5.83
N ASN A 206 5.26 -21.60 -5.32
CA ASN A 206 6.61 -21.24 -4.85
C ASN A 206 7.48 -20.68 -5.97
N HIS A 207 7.43 -21.30 -7.15
CA HIS A 207 8.19 -20.87 -8.31
C HIS A 207 7.63 -19.56 -8.85
N MET A 208 6.31 -19.52 -8.99
CA MET A 208 5.62 -18.40 -9.61
C MET A 208 5.61 -17.14 -8.74
N TYR A 209 5.44 -17.24 -7.42
CA TYR A 209 5.45 -16.07 -6.55
C TYR A 209 6.84 -15.45 -6.41
N GLN A 210 7.92 -16.19 -6.65
CA GLN A 210 9.28 -15.65 -6.62
C GLN A 210 9.69 -15.01 -7.94
N ARG A 211 9.24 -15.59 -9.07
CA ARG A 211 9.67 -15.17 -10.41
C ARG A 211 8.65 -14.33 -11.16
N CYS A 212 7.39 -14.53 -10.86
CA CYS A 212 6.24 -13.89 -11.47
C CYS A 212 5.32 -13.25 -10.43
N PRO A 213 5.86 -12.49 -9.45
CA PRO A 213 5.06 -11.93 -8.37
C PRO A 213 3.99 -10.95 -8.88
N GLN A 214 4.24 -10.23 -9.98
CA GLN A 214 3.28 -9.30 -10.52
C GLN A 214 2.14 -10.04 -11.22
N THR A 215 2.46 -10.98 -12.13
CA THR A 215 1.44 -11.81 -12.79
C THR A 215 0.59 -12.58 -11.79
N CYS A 216 1.17 -13.03 -10.68
CA CYS A 216 0.46 -13.80 -9.67
C CYS A 216 -0.21 -12.96 -8.57
N GLY A 217 -0.23 -11.63 -8.68
CA GLY A 217 -0.91 -10.74 -7.72
C GLY A 217 -0.26 -10.70 -6.33
N VAL A 218 1.03 -11.02 -6.25
CA VAL A 218 1.87 -10.89 -5.05
C VAL A 218 2.26 -9.43 -4.84
N CYS A 219 2.54 -8.71 -5.93
CA CYS A 219 2.87 -7.30 -5.89
C CYS A 219 1.66 -6.42 -5.62
N THR A 220 1.88 -5.36 -4.85
CA THR A 220 0.90 -4.29 -4.62
C THR A 220 1.54 -2.96 -4.96
N ASN A 221 0.82 -2.12 -5.70
CA ASN A 221 1.24 -0.75 -5.94
C ASN A 221 0.84 0.10 -4.74
N VAL A 222 1.83 0.72 -4.10
CA VAL A 222 1.63 1.55 -2.92
C VAL A 222 2.36 2.87 -3.03
N CYS A 223 1.84 3.86 -2.32
CA CYS A 223 2.55 5.11 -2.10
C CYS A 223 3.40 5.00 -0.84
N GLU A 224 4.71 5.06 -1.00
CA GLU A 224 5.67 5.12 0.10
C GLU A 224 6.97 5.72 -0.40
N ASP A 225 7.82 6.18 0.52
CA ASP A 225 9.14 6.68 0.16
C ASP A 225 9.99 5.60 -0.51
N LYS A 226 10.76 6.00 -1.53
CA LYS A 226 11.66 5.09 -2.26
C LYS A 226 13.03 4.95 -1.59
N TYR A 227 13.42 5.93 -0.78
CA TYR A 227 14.72 5.96 -0.09
C TYR A 227 14.56 6.19 1.42
N ASP A 228 15.48 5.61 2.19
CA ASP A 228 15.51 5.78 3.65
C ASP A 228 15.80 7.23 4.08
N ASP A 229 16.48 8.00 3.24
CA ASP A 229 16.86 9.40 3.50
C ASP A 229 15.73 10.41 3.25
N CYS A 230 14.59 9.98 2.70
CA CYS A 230 13.48 10.86 2.34
C CYS A 230 13.02 11.77 3.49
N ALA A 231 12.97 11.26 4.72
CA ALA A 231 12.61 12.05 5.90
C ALA A 231 13.62 13.18 6.17
N THR A 232 14.91 12.91 5.96
CA THR A 232 15.99 13.90 6.14
C THR A 232 15.97 14.93 5.01
N TRP A 233 15.73 14.50 3.77
CA TRP A 233 15.57 15.41 2.64
C TRP A 233 14.35 16.33 2.84
N ALA A 234 13.21 15.78 3.27
CA ALA A 234 12.04 16.58 3.60
C ALA A 234 12.32 17.61 4.70
N ASP A 235 13.00 17.23 5.78
CA ASP A 235 13.42 18.14 6.86
C ASP A 235 14.33 19.28 6.36
N ASN A 236 15.13 19.01 5.32
CA ASN A 236 16.01 20.00 4.69
C ASN A 236 15.29 20.91 3.68
N GLY A 237 13.96 20.79 3.53
CA GLY A 237 13.16 21.63 2.64
C GLY A 237 13.20 21.20 1.17
N GLU A 238 13.56 19.94 0.90
CA GLU A 238 13.61 19.40 -0.45
C GLU A 238 12.20 19.28 -1.07
N CYS A 239 11.16 19.07 -0.26
CA CYS A 239 9.78 19.01 -0.73
C CYS A 239 9.30 20.31 -1.41
N GLU A 240 9.87 21.45 -1.01
CA GLU A 240 9.61 22.76 -1.59
C GLU A 240 10.59 23.10 -2.71
N SER A 241 11.88 22.77 -2.53
CA SER A 241 12.95 23.16 -3.45
C SER A 241 12.99 22.28 -4.70
N ASN A 242 12.73 20.99 -4.53
CA ASN A 242 12.81 19.95 -5.56
C ASN A 242 11.49 19.17 -5.62
N LYS A 243 10.38 19.91 -5.61
CA LYS A 243 9.01 19.37 -5.50
C LYS A 243 8.71 18.22 -6.45
N ASP A 244 9.07 18.33 -7.73
CA ASP A 244 8.72 17.31 -8.72
C ASP A 244 9.45 15.98 -8.43
N VAL A 245 10.75 16.04 -8.18
CA VAL A 245 11.56 14.87 -7.81
C VAL A 245 11.09 14.28 -6.49
N MET A 246 10.89 15.12 -5.47
CA MET A 246 10.48 14.67 -4.15
C MET A 246 9.06 14.10 -4.13
N SER A 247 8.16 14.60 -4.98
CA SER A 247 6.80 14.04 -5.13
C SER A 247 6.81 12.65 -5.73
N THR A 248 7.81 12.31 -6.56
CA THR A 248 7.94 10.98 -7.17
C THR A 248 8.79 10.05 -6.31
N GLU A 249 9.87 10.53 -5.72
CA GLU A 249 10.83 9.71 -4.98
C GLU A 249 10.54 9.59 -3.48
N CYS A 250 9.96 10.63 -2.89
CA CYS A 250 9.67 10.73 -1.45
C CYS A 250 8.22 11.18 -1.18
N PRO A 251 7.22 10.53 -1.81
CA PRO A 251 5.83 10.98 -1.74
C PRO A 251 5.25 10.90 -0.32
N ALA A 252 5.72 10.02 0.54
CA ALA A 252 5.20 9.92 1.91
C ALA A 252 5.79 11.04 2.77
N SER A 253 7.11 11.23 2.75
CA SER A 253 7.79 12.30 3.48
C SER A 253 7.32 13.70 3.06
N CYS A 254 6.91 13.90 1.81
CA CYS A 254 6.34 15.17 1.34
C CYS A 254 4.80 15.25 1.45
N GLY A 255 4.17 14.29 2.12
CA GLY A 255 2.72 14.29 2.39
C GLY A 255 1.84 14.11 1.16
N LEU A 256 2.38 13.62 0.04
CA LEU A 256 1.60 13.27 -1.15
C LEU A 256 0.80 11.98 -0.92
N CYS A 257 1.34 10.99 -0.20
CA CYS A 257 0.60 9.76 0.08
C CYS A 257 -0.67 9.99 0.90
N ALA A 258 -0.64 10.88 1.90
CA ALA A 258 -1.83 11.27 2.65
C ALA A 258 -2.86 11.99 1.76
N LYS A 259 -2.41 12.88 0.86
CA LYS A 259 -3.29 13.52 -0.11
C LYS A 259 -3.94 12.50 -1.04
N LEU A 260 -3.17 11.53 -1.51
CA LEU A 260 -3.63 10.46 -2.40
C LEU A 260 -4.67 9.58 -1.71
N GLU A 261 -4.43 9.21 -0.45
CA GLU A 261 -5.40 8.48 0.38
C GLU A 261 -6.73 9.24 0.49
N HIS A 262 -6.70 10.49 0.96
CA HIS A 262 -7.91 11.31 1.08
C HIS A 262 -8.65 11.48 -0.25
N PHE A 263 -7.90 11.68 -1.34
CA PHE A 263 -8.49 11.81 -2.68
C PHE A 263 -9.26 10.56 -3.09
N TYR A 264 -8.72 9.36 -2.85
CA TYR A 264 -9.42 8.12 -3.13
C TYR A 264 -10.62 7.89 -2.22
N HIS A 265 -10.53 8.22 -0.92
CA HIS A 265 -11.67 8.15 -0.01
C HIS A 265 -12.85 8.96 -0.54
N HIS A 266 -12.59 10.17 -1.02
CA HIS A 266 -13.61 11.05 -1.58
C HIS A 266 -14.17 10.55 -2.91
N ILE A 267 -13.33 10.10 -3.84
CA ILE A 267 -13.79 9.63 -5.16
C ILE A 267 -14.62 8.35 -5.04
N PHE A 268 -14.21 7.42 -4.17
CA PHE A 268 -14.90 6.14 -4.00
C PHE A 268 -15.99 6.18 -2.93
N GLY A 269 -16.22 7.34 -2.30
CA GLY A 269 -17.34 7.56 -1.38
C GLY A 269 -17.28 6.68 -0.13
N ILE A 270 -16.08 6.38 0.36
CA ILE A 270 -15.89 5.52 1.53
C ILE A 270 -16.25 6.34 2.76
N LYS A 271 -17.33 5.94 3.44
CA LYS A 271 -17.70 6.50 4.73
C LYS A 271 -16.99 5.67 5.79
N ASP A 272 -16.35 6.35 6.74
CA ASP A 272 -15.73 5.73 7.91
C ASP A 272 -16.80 5.03 8.75
N GLU A 273 -17.09 3.77 8.43
CA GLU A 273 -17.80 2.86 9.33
C GLU A 273 -16.76 1.97 10.00
N LEU A 274 -16.11 2.53 11.03
CA LEU A 274 -15.38 1.81 12.08
C LEU A 274 -16.26 1.65 13.31
#